data_AF-A0A7K5YU95-F1
#
_entry.id   AF-A0A7K5YU95-F1
#
_cell.length_a   1.000
_cell.length_b   1.000
_cell.length_c   1.000
_cell.angle_alpha   90.00
_cell.angle_beta   90.00
_cell.angle_gamma   90.00
#
_symmetry.space_group_name_H-M   'P 1'
#
loop_
_entity.id
_entity.type
_entity.pdbx_description
1 polymer ?
#
loop_
_entity_poly.entity_id
_entity_poly.type
_entity_poly.pdbx_seq_one_letter_code
_entity_poly.pdbx_strand_id
1 'polypeptide(L)'
;ALLDLSGVHQVSSTWMGSTTLPCTYQPAEGFTQQTLVWSLERDDRSSAVFRRDDSGDHVLLSQFRDRVSVPKHSPGDASLLIEHLEIPDSGHYTCQVTWRSKNNSLVTKEVTTTVKVVKVPATKPIIRAGELGLTVPAGARTSLSCVSSGSPPITYRWFRS
;
A
#
# COMPACT_ATOMS: atom_id res chain seq x y z
N ALA A 1 19.13 9.89 -24.28
CA ALA A 1 17.96 9.44 -23.49
C ALA A 1 18.20 9.82 -22.04
N LEU A 2 17.27 10.54 -21.41
CA LEU A 2 17.37 10.91 -20.00
C LEU A 2 16.74 9.77 -19.17
N LEU A 3 17.50 9.20 -18.24
CA LEU A 3 16.93 8.38 -17.18
C LEU A 3 16.36 9.33 -16.14
N ASP A 4 15.04 9.37 -16.02
CA ASP A 4 14.36 10.13 -14.99
C ASP A 4 13.40 9.22 -14.22
N LEU A 5 13.32 9.44 -12.91
CA LEU A 5 12.42 8.69 -12.04
C LEU A 5 11.12 9.46 -11.87
N SER A 6 10.03 8.78 -12.15
CA SER A 6 8.68 9.25 -11.94
C SER A 6 8.10 8.60 -10.70
N GLY A 7 7.58 9.43 -9.80
CA GLY A 7 6.91 9.01 -8.57
C GLY A 7 5.87 10.04 -8.15
N VAL A 8 5.34 9.90 -6.95
CA VAL A 8 4.39 10.85 -6.35
C VAL A 8 4.99 11.49 -5.12
N HIS A 9 4.62 12.74 -4.85
CA HIS A 9 5.11 13.46 -3.67
C HIS A 9 4.53 12.92 -2.36
N GLN A 10 3.29 12.44 -2.38
CA GLN A 10 2.60 11.98 -1.18
C GLN A 10 1.59 10.88 -1.48
N VAL A 11 1.47 9.91 -0.56
CA VAL A 11 0.43 8.89 -0.52
C VAL A 11 -0.17 8.83 0.89
N SER A 12 -1.49 8.82 0.98
CA SER A 12 -2.22 8.58 2.23
C SER A 12 -2.90 7.22 2.18
N SER A 13 -2.62 6.38 3.17
CA SER A 13 -3.09 4.99 3.20
C SER A 13 -3.66 4.63 4.56
N THR A 14 -4.60 3.70 4.58
CA THR A 14 -5.31 3.31 5.81
C THR A 14 -4.49 2.28 6.60
N TRP A 15 -4.50 2.41 7.93
CA TRP A 15 -3.94 1.41 8.86
C TRP A 15 -4.48 0.00 8.56
N MET A 16 -3.64 -1.02 8.70
CA MET A 16 -3.84 -2.43 8.28
C MET A 16 -4.04 -2.66 6.78
N GLY A 17 -4.13 -1.61 5.97
CA GLY A 17 -4.21 -1.72 4.51
C GLY A 17 -2.86 -1.97 3.86
N SER A 18 -2.84 -1.85 2.53
CA SER A 18 -1.64 -1.89 1.71
C SER A 18 -1.47 -0.56 0.97
N THR A 19 -0.22 -0.21 0.66
CA THR A 19 0.11 0.96 -0.17
C THR A 19 1.17 0.60 -1.19
N THR A 20 1.07 1.18 -2.39
CA THR A 20 2.13 1.09 -3.40
C THR A 20 2.76 2.46 -3.55
N LEU A 21 4.08 2.54 -3.38
CA LEU A 21 4.87 3.75 -3.57
C LEU A 21 5.39 3.74 -5.00
N PRO A 22 4.84 4.57 -5.91
CA PRO A 22 5.21 4.54 -7.31
C PRO A 22 6.64 5.04 -7.48
N CYS A 23 7.47 4.21 -8.12
CA CYS A 23 8.79 4.58 -8.58
C CYS A 23 9.00 3.92 -9.93
N THR A 24 8.84 4.70 -10.99
CA THR A 24 8.83 4.21 -12.37
C THR A 24 9.81 4.99 -13.21
N TYR A 25 10.36 4.35 -14.25
CA TYR A 25 11.22 4.99 -15.23
C TYR A 25 11.01 4.35 -16.58
N GLN A 26 11.30 5.10 -17.64
CA GLN A 26 11.35 4.54 -18.99
C GLN A 26 12.70 3.84 -19.20
N PRO A 27 12.76 2.53 -19.46
CA PRO A 27 14.01 1.85 -19.77
C PRO A 27 14.67 2.47 -21.00
N ALA A 28 15.94 2.84 -20.88
CA ALA A 28 16.70 3.47 -21.95
C ALA A 28 17.72 2.49 -22.54
N GLU A 29 17.91 2.53 -23.86
CA GLU A 29 18.87 1.66 -24.52
C GLU A 29 20.30 1.94 -24.02
N GLY A 30 21.03 0.87 -23.69
CA GLY A 30 22.40 0.96 -23.19
C GLY A 30 22.55 1.29 -21.71
N PHE A 31 21.45 1.25 -20.97
CA PHE A 31 21.46 1.30 -19.51
C PHE A 31 20.92 0.00 -18.94
N THR A 32 21.70 -0.61 -18.04
CA THR A 32 21.29 -1.80 -17.28
C THR A 32 21.14 -1.44 -15.82
N GLN A 33 19.99 -1.72 -15.22
CA GLN A 33 19.81 -1.52 -13.78
C GLN A 33 20.81 -2.39 -13.01
N GLN A 34 21.55 -1.78 -12.08
CA GLN A 34 22.50 -2.47 -11.20
C GLN A 34 21.89 -2.68 -9.82
N THR A 35 21.36 -1.61 -9.23
CA THR A 35 20.78 -1.65 -7.89
C THR A 35 19.49 -0.83 -7.80
N LEU A 36 18.58 -1.30 -6.96
CA LEU A 36 17.41 -0.56 -6.50
C LEU A 36 17.46 -0.56 -4.97
N VAL A 37 17.31 0.61 -4.36
CA VAL A 37 17.22 0.79 -2.92
C VAL A 37 15.99 1.60 -2.60
N TRP A 38 15.18 1.11 -1.67
CA TRP A 38 14.19 1.92 -0.97
C TRP A 38 14.70 2.20 0.43
N SER A 39 14.76 3.46 0.81
CA SER A 39 15.11 3.89 2.17
C SER A 39 13.94 4.61 2.82
N LEU A 40 13.83 4.47 4.14
CA LEU A 40 12.93 5.22 4.99
C LEU A 40 13.75 6.21 5.81
N GLU A 41 13.41 7.47 5.69
CA GLU A 41 13.96 8.55 6.50
C GLU A 41 13.01 8.88 7.65
N ARG A 42 13.54 8.82 8.87
CA ARG A 42 12.84 9.16 10.11
C ARG A 42 13.80 9.89 11.04
N ASP A 43 13.39 11.03 11.57
CA ASP A 43 14.18 11.84 12.51
C ASP A 43 15.62 12.07 12.04
N ASP A 44 15.80 12.42 10.75
CA ASP A 44 17.11 12.64 10.10
C ASP A 44 18.00 11.39 9.97
N ARG A 45 17.44 10.19 10.22
CA ARG A 45 18.10 8.90 10.00
C ARG A 45 17.50 8.19 8.80
N SER A 46 18.28 8.07 7.73
CA SER A 46 17.95 7.24 6.58
C SER A 46 18.32 5.78 6.84
N SER A 47 17.35 4.87 6.68
CA SER A 47 17.54 3.43 6.86
C SER A 47 17.01 2.68 5.63
N ALA A 48 17.85 1.84 5.03
CA ALA A 48 17.43 1.05 3.87
C ALA A 48 16.36 0.03 4.28
N VAL A 49 15.19 0.09 3.65
CA VAL A 49 14.06 -0.83 3.85
C VAL A 49 14.26 -2.07 2.98
N PHE A 50 14.50 -1.85 1.69
CA PHE A 50 14.59 -2.88 0.67
C PHE A 50 15.77 -2.58 -0.25
N ARG A 51 16.49 -3.61 -0.66
CA ARG A 51 17.53 -3.54 -1.68
C ARG A 51 17.36 -4.69 -2.67
N ARG A 52 17.49 -4.38 -3.96
CA ARG A 52 17.63 -5.36 -5.03
C ARG A 52 18.95 -5.15 -5.74
N ASP A 53 19.74 -6.22 -5.82
CA ASP A 53 21.03 -6.28 -6.50
C ASP A 53 21.13 -7.61 -7.30
N ASP A 54 22.32 -7.96 -7.76
CA ASP A 54 22.60 -9.17 -8.53
C ASP A 54 22.35 -10.47 -7.74
N SER A 55 22.39 -10.41 -6.41
CA SER A 55 22.08 -11.54 -5.53
C SER A 55 20.58 -11.70 -5.24
N GLY A 56 19.76 -10.71 -5.60
CA GLY A 56 18.30 -10.74 -5.45
C GLY A 56 17.76 -9.67 -4.51
N ASP A 57 16.65 -10.00 -3.84
CA ASP A 57 15.88 -9.08 -3.00
C ASP A 57 16.26 -9.24 -1.53
N HIS A 58 16.54 -8.13 -0.86
CA HIS A 58 16.94 -8.07 0.54
C HIS A 58 16.06 -7.08 1.29
N VAL A 59 15.40 -7.54 2.35
CA VAL A 59 14.69 -6.67 3.30
C VAL A 59 15.58 -6.44 4.51
N LEU A 60 16.05 -5.20 4.66
CA LEU A 60 17.13 -4.85 5.59
C LEU A 60 16.60 -4.39 6.96
N LEU A 61 15.43 -3.79 7.00
CA LEU A 61 14.74 -3.42 8.24
C LEU A 61 13.79 -4.53 8.69
N SER A 62 13.98 -5.01 9.92
CA SER A 62 13.20 -6.12 10.49
C SER A 62 11.70 -5.86 10.52
N GLN A 63 11.27 -4.62 10.77
CA GLN A 63 9.85 -4.23 10.82
C GLN A 63 9.12 -4.38 9.47
N PHE A 64 9.87 -4.43 8.36
CA PHE A 64 9.32 -4.56 7.00
C PHE A 64 9.44 -5.99 6.44
N ARG A 65 10.03 -6.93 7.19
CA ARG A 65 10.13 -8.33 6.75
C ARG A 65 8.74 -8.89 6.48
N ASP A 66 8.64 -9.64 5.39
CA ASP A 66 7.41 -10.28 4.90
C ASP A 66 6.24 -9.32 4.60
N ARG A 67 6.50 -8.00 4.58
CA ARG A 67 5.50 -6.96 4.33
C ARG A 67 5.78 -6.12 3.11
N VAL A 68 6.99 -6.23 2.53
CA VAL A 68 7.39 -5.41 1.39
C VAL A 68 7.78 -6.24 0.18
N SER A 69 7.43 -5.76 -1.01
CA SER A 69 7.83 -6.38 -2.26
C SER A 69 7.94 -5.35 -3.39
N VAL A 70 8.73 -5.70 -4.41
CA VAL A 70 8.87 -4.91 -5.65
C VAL A 70 8.65 -5.84 -6.85
N PRO A 71 7.91 -5.43 -7.89
CA PRO A 71 7.72 -6.22 -9.11
C PRO A 71 9.04 -6.69 -9.73
N LYS A 72 9.14 -7.97 -10.13
CA LYS A 72 10.36 -8.55 -10.74
C LYS A 72 10.34 -8.59 -12.27
N HIS A 73 9.16 -8.71 -12.86
CA HIS A 73 8.98 -8.96 -14.31
C HIS A 73 8.39 -7.74 -15.04
N SER A 74 8.57 -6.55 -14.49
CA SER A 74 8.05 -5.29 -15.03
C SER A 74 9.20 -4.31 -15.22
N PRO A 75 9.93 -4.36 -16.36
CA PRO A 75 11.03 -3.43 -16.62
C PRO A 75 10.55 -1.98 -16.53
N GLY A 76 11.28 -1.15 -15.78
CA GLY A 76 10.88 0.25 -15.54
C GLY A 76 9.95 0.45 -14.34
N ASP A 77 9.46 -0.61 -13.70
CA ASP A 77 8.68 -0.52 -12.48
C ASP A 77 9.50 -0.97 -11.26
N ALA A 78 9.85 0.00 -10.42
CA ALA A 78 10.59 -0.16 -9.18
C ALA A 78 9.72 0.19 -7.95
N SER A 79 8.40 0.19 -8.12
CA SER A 79 7.45 0.60 -7.08
C SER A 79 7.48 -0.36 -5.88
N LEU A 80 7.42 0.19 -4.66
CA LEU A 80 7.41 -0.58 -3.42
C LEU A 80 5.97 -0.83 -2.96
N LEU A 81 5.56 -2.10 -2.88
CA LEU A 81 4.34 -2.49 -2.17
C LEU A 81 4.68 -2.68 -0.69
N ILE A 82 3.90 -2.07 0.20
CA ILE A 82 3.93 -2.28 1.65
C ILE A 82 2.57 -2.77 2.10
N GLU A 83 2.51 -3.96 2.70
CA GLU A 83 1.31 -4.58 3.25
C GLU A 83 1.23 -4.43 4.77
N HIS A 84 0.03 -4.65 5.32
CA HIS A 84 -0.24 -4.61 6.77
C HIS A 84 0.24 -3.31 7.44
N LEU A 85 -0.08 -2.16 6.84
CA LEU A 85 0.44 -0.85 7.27
C LEU A 85 0.22 -0.56 8.75
N GLU A 86 1.28 -0.10 9.41
CA GLU A 86 1.26 0.38 10.78
C GLU A 86 1.47 1.89 10.84
N ILE A 87 1.02 2.53 11.92
CA ILE A 87 1.19 3.99 12.10
C ILE A 87 2.67 4.42 12.03
N PRO A 88 3.63 3.68 12.63
CA PRO A 88 5.05 4.00 12.52
C PRO A 88 5.63 3.87 11.11
N ASP A 89 4.91 3.29 10.15
CA ASP A 89 5.38 3.22 8.75
C ASP A 89 5.21 4.55 8.02
N SER A 90 4.60 5.56 8.65
CA SER A 90 4.58 6.92 8.10
C SER A 90 6.00 7.51 8.07
N GLY A 91 6.34 8.23 7.00
CA GLY A 91 7.66 8.84 6.84
C GLY A 91 7.98 9.20 5.39
N HIS A 92 9.22 9.58 5.14
CA HIS A 92 9.72 9.89 3.80
C HIS A 92 10.44 8.66 3.24
N TYR A 93 9.91 8.13 2.14
CA TYR A 93 10.49 6.99 1.46
C TYR A 93 11.19 7.46 0.20
N THR A 94 12.47 7.12 0.06
CA THR A 94 13.25 7.47 -1.12
C THR A 94 13.54 6.22 -1.93
N CYS A 95 13.11 6.24 -3.19
CA CYS A 95 13.49 5.26 -4.19
C CYS A 95 14.75 5.74 -4.88
N GLN A 96 15.82 4.95 -4.80
CA GLN A 96 17.08 5.21 -5.47
C GLN A 96 17.39 4.06 -6.44
N VAL A 97 17.59 4.39 -7.71
CA VAL A 97 17.94 3.42 -8.75
C VAL A 97 19.29 3.80 -9.35
N THR A 98 20.17 2.80 -9.47
CA THR A 98 21.48 2.95 -10.09
C THR A 98 21.55 2.12 -11.35
N TRP A 99 21.90 2.73 -12.47
CA TRP A 99 22.11 2.07 -13.75
C TRP A 99 23.58 2.13 -14.15
N ARG A 100 24.04 1.09 -14.85
CA ARG A 100 25.32 1.07 -15.56
C ARG A 100 25.07 1.33 -17.04
N SER A 101 25.77 2.33 -17.57
CA SER A 101 25.78 2.69 -19.00
C SER A 101 26.74 1.79 -19.79
N LYS A 102 26.60 1.72 -21.13
CA LYS A 102 27.52 1.00 -22.05
C LYS A 102 28.99 1.41 -21.89
N ASN A 103 29.27 2.67 -21.52
CA ASN A 103 30.63 3.16 -21.23
C ASN A 103 31.12 2.82 -19.81
N ASN A 104 30.42 1.93 -19.11
CA ASN A 104 30.68 1.52 -17.73
C ASN A 104 30.54 2.64 -16.67
N SER A 105 29.94 3.79 -17.02
CA SER A 105 29.62 4.82 -16.03
C SER A 105 28.37 4.45 -15.24
N LEU A 106 28.35 4.79 -13.94
CA LEU A 106 27.17 4.64 -13.09
C LEU A 106 26.35 5.94 -13.12
N VAL A 107 25.04 5.79 -13.26
CA VAL A 107 24.07 6.89 -13.16
C VAL A 107 23.11 6.53 -12.05
N THR A 108 22.94 7.42 -11.08
CA THR A 108 22.00 7.25 -9.98
C THR A 108 20.94 8.34 -10.05
N LYS A 109 19.69 7.95 -9.84
CA LYS A 109 18.56 8.87 -9.66
C LYS A 109 17.79 8.48 -8.42
N GLU A 110 17.10 9.46 -7.85
CA GLU A 110 16.23 9.25 -6.71
C GLU A 110 14.93 10.05 -6.82
N VAL A 111 13.89 9.54 -6.17
CA VAL A 111 12.61 10.22 -5.98
C VAL A 111 12.09 9.91 -4.59
N THR A 112 11.56 10.93 -3.90
CA THR A 112 11.06 10.80 -2.52
C THR A 112 9.54 10.94 -2.49
N THR A 113 8.90 10.01 -1.80
CA THR A 113 7.46 9.95 -1.56
C THR A 113 7.17 9.99 -0.07
N THR A 114 6.28 10.91 0.34
CA THR A 114 5.82 11.01 1.73
C THR A 114 4.65 10.06 1.96
N VAL A 115 4.76 9.15 2.93
CA VAL A 115 3.70 8.22 3.29
C VAL A 115 3.04 8.64 4.58
N LYS A 116 1.71 8.74 4.55
CA LYS A 116 0.89 9.03 5.72
C LYS A 116 -0.06 7.88 5.99
N VAL A 117 0.14 7.17 7.10
CA VAL A 117 -0.77 6.11 7.53
C VAL A 117 -1.82 6.70 8.47
N VAL A 118 -3.09 6.55 8.11
CA VAL A 118 -4.22 7.11 8.86
C VAL A 118 -5.11 6.02 9.44
N LYS A 119 -5.59 6.22 10.68
CA LYS A 119 -6.70 5.44 11.22
C LYS A 119 -8.00 6.11 10.79
N VAL A 120 -8.83 5.35 10.08
CA VAL A 120 -10.19 5.79 9.77
C VAL A 120 -11.07 5.50 10.99
N PRO A 121 -11.94 6.43 11.43
CA PRO A 121 -12.84 6.18 12.54
C PRO A 121 -13.74 4.97 12.25
N ALA A 122 -13.77 4.01 13.16
CA ALA A 122 -14.73 2.92 13.10
C ALA A 122 -16.12 3.48 13.43
N THR A 123 -17.07 3.32 12.51
CA THR A 123 -18.46 3.70 12.74
C THR A 123 -19.22 2.51 13.31
N LYS A 124 -19.90 2.71 14.44
CA LYS A 124 -20.76 1.68 15.04
C LYS A 124 -21.82 1.26 14.03
N PRO A 125 -22.15 -0.04 13.91
CA PRO A 125 -23.21 -0.48 13.04
C PRO A 125 -24.55 0.10 13.53
N ILE A 126 -25.19 0.85 12.66
CA ILE A 126 -26.54 1.37 12.86
C ILE A 126 -27.48 0.40 12.16
N ILE A 127 -28.41 -0.17 12.92
CA ILE A 127 -29.40 -1.12 12.41
C ILE A 127 -30.71 -0.35 12.22
N ARG A 128 -31.24 -0.37 11.00
CA ARG A 128 -32.57 0.15 10.69
C ARG A 128 -33.46 -1.03 10.33
N ALA A 129 -34.41 -1.33 11.21
CA ALA A 129 -35.47 -2.28 10.91
C ALA A 129 -36.29 -1.77 9.71
N GLY A 130 -36.84 -2.71 8.93
CA GLY A 130 -37.84 -2.42 7.90
C GLY A 130 -39.16 -1.97 8.51
N GLU A 131 -40.28 -2.32 7.87
CA GLU A 131 -41.61 -1.93 8.34
C GLU A 131 -41.89 -2.42 9.77
N LEU A 132 -42.18 -1.46 10.65
CA LEU A 132 -42.57 -1.70 12.04
C LEU A 132 -44.09 -1.87 12.12
N GLY A 133 -44.56 -2.82 12.93
CA GLY A 133 -45.99 -3.01 13.19
C GLY A 133 -46.74 -3.78 12.09
N LEU A 134 -46.06 -4.64 11.33
CA LEU A 134 -46.69 -5.44 10.30
C LEU A 134 -47.73 -6.41 10.90
N THR A 135 -48.99 -6.27 10.51
CA THR A 135 -50.07 -7.21 10.83
C THR A 135 -50.34 -8.11 9.63
N VAL A 136 -50.24 -9.41 9.83
CA VAL A 136 -50.38 -10.41 8.77
C VAL A 136 -51.50 -11.39 9.11
N PRO A 137 -52.42 -11.71 8.17
CA PRO A 137 -53.43 -12.73 8.36
C PRO A 137 -52.81 -14.10 8.68
N ALA A 138 -53.53 -14.93 9.44
CA ALA A 138 -53.09 -16.28 9.76
C ALA A 138 -52.85 -17.08 8.47
N GLY A 139 -51.66 -17.68 8.35
CA GLY A 139 -51.25 -18.46 7.18
C GLY A 139 -50.58 -17.66 6.05
N ALA A 140 -50.54 -16.32 6.13
CA ALA A 140 -49.80 -15.51 5.16
C ALA A 140 -48.29 -15.59 5.36
N ARG A 141 -47.52 -15.49 4.27
CA ARG A 141 -46.05 -15.38 4.30
C ARG A 141 -45.64 -13.91 4.29
N THR A 142 -44.70 -13.55 5.15
CA THR A 142 -44.09 -12.22 5.16
C THR A 142 -42.56 -12.30 5.13
N SER A 143 -41.93 -11.19 4.75
CA SER A 143 -40.48 -11.00 4.76
C SER A 143 -40.14 -9.81 5.65
N LEU A 144 -39.27 -10.01 6.63
CA LEU A 144 -38.70 -8.93 7.43
C LEU A 144 -37.42 -8.44 6.77
N SER A 145 -37.30 -7.13 6.59
CA SER A 145 -36.09 -6.50 6.08
C SER A 145 -35.38 -5.73 7.19
N CYS A 146 -34.06 -5.64 7.07
CA CYS A 146 -33.22 -4.85 7.95
C CYS A 146 -32.02 -4.37 7.13
N VAL A 147 -31.69 -3.09 7.25
CA VAL A 147 -30.53 -2.49 6.61
C VAL A 147 -29.59 -2.02 7.71
N SER A 148 -28.29 -2.28 7.56
CA SER A 148 -27.30 -1.66 8.44
C SER A 148 -26.28 -0.85 7.68
N SER A 149 -25.78 0.18 8.33
CA SER A 149 -24.64 0.98 7.89
C SER A 149 -23.57 1.01 8.96
N GLY A 150 -22.29 1.00 8.58
CA GLY A 150 -21.18 1.08 9.53
C GLY A 150 -19.90 0.49 8.95
N SER A 151 -18.85 0.42 9.78
CA SER A 151 -17.57 -0.18 9.40
C SER A 151 -17.65 -1.71 9.42
N PRO A 152 -17.27 -2.42 8.34
CA PRO A 152 -17.20 -3.88 8.30
C PRO A 152 -16.14 -4.47 9.26
N PRO A 153 -16.23 -5.76 9.63
CA PRO A 153 -17.33 -6.69 9.33
C PRO A 153 -18.55 -6.45 10.23
N ILE A 154 -19.76 -6.52 9.64
CA ILE A 154 -21.04 -6.41 10.36
C ILE A 154 -21.70 -7.80 10.39
N THR A 155 -22.06 -8.27 11.59
CA THR A 155 -22.71 -9.58 11.79
C THR A 155 -24.16 -9.39 12.25
N TYR A 156 -25.09 -10.16 11.67
CA TYR A 156 -26.53 -10.09 11.95
C TYR A 156 -27.02 -11.36 12.63
N ARG A 157 -28.03 -11.21 13.49
CA ARG A 157 -28.80 -12.33 14.03
C ARG A 157 -30.25 -11.91 14.19
N TRP A 158 -31.17 -12.67 13.59
CA TRP A 158 -32.60 -12.52 13.82
C TRP A 158 -33.00 -13.32 15.06
N PHE A 159 -33.90 -12.77 15.86
CA PHE A 159 -34.48 -13.45 17.01
C PHE A 159 -35.99 -13.21 17.04
N ARG A 160 -36.73 -14.19 17.57
CA ARG A 160 -38.17 -14.08 17.86
C ARG A 160 -38.32 -13.97 19.37
N SER A 161 -38.92 -12.88 19.83
CA SER A 161 -39.32 -12.73 21.24
C SER A 161 -40.66 -13.38 21.51
#